data_AF-A0A1H2F8D5-F1
#
_entry.id   AF-A0A1H2F8D5-F1
#
_cell.length_a   1.000
_cell.length_b   1.000
_cell.length_c   1.000
_cell.angle_alpha   90.00
_cell.angle_beta   90.00
_cell.angle_gamma   90.00
#
_symmetry.space_group_name_H-M   'P 1'
#
loop_
_entity.id
_entity.type
_entity.pdbx_description
1 polymer ?
#
loop_
_entity_poly.entity_id
_entity_poly.type
_entity_poly.pdbx_seq_one_letter_code
_entity_poly.pdbx_strand_id
1 'polypeptide(L)'
;MNYQKIEHISAGQFKVGKEQSSIYKAYLGTCLGVALYDASTQVGGMIHILLPEPTGIASAVFSEKYASTGVPLLINHLIKLGAKPENLEATIAGGALIGPVTQQDINLDIGGRSMDIAVSILRSYKIKTIKSETGGFFTCTLELNMATGKTFINPALEDTFKSQNRFTAPSMDEILNTIDQLKPIPQIALKIFRMFQFSRHHITDITEELSKDQVLSGQTLKLCNSALFAGTVKIDTLKEAVLLLGETMLIKSVITAAVDMYYNQIGTSGYSLCKGGLFFHAVGVASFAEKIAEKSGRPLLKEAYTAGLLHDIGKVILDQFVSIRSPLFFRSLYQKNENFINAEKKLLGITHGEAGALLARKWNFSDGLSEVIQLHHTPEKAKKNKDLVYIIYLSDLLMEKFHVGFDLEKMQTQSLENALDQLGFKMADLPELVDAIPINTFSNDDDILST
;
A
#
# COMPACT_ATOMS: atom_id res chain seq x y z
N MET A 1 -5.57 -36.26 -25.04
CA MET A 1 -5.74 -35.39 -23.85
C MET A 1 -4.53 -35.61 -22.95
N ASN A 2 -3.63 -34.65 -22.83
CA ASN A 2 -2.51 -34.74 -21.89
C ASN A 2 -3.06 -34.57 -20.47
N TYR A 3 -3.12 -35.65 -19.70
CA TYR A 3 -3.53 -35.62 -18.31
C TYR A 3 -2.43 -34.94 -17.49
N GLN A 4 -2.64 -33.69 -17.08
CA GLN A 4 -1.74 -33.00 -16.16
C GLN A 4 -2.13 -33.35 -14.72
N LYS A 5 -1.21 -33.98 -14.00
CA LYS A 5 -1.41 -34.40 -12.61
C LYS A 5 -1.27 -33.17 -11.70
N ILE A 6 -2.31 -32.84 -10.94
CA ILE A 6 -2.22 -31.78 -9.93
C ILE A 6 -1.58 -32.37 -8.68
N GLU A 7 -0.51 -31.74 -8.22
CA GLU A 7 0.21 -32.12 -7.01
C GLU A 7 0.11 -30.97 -6.00
N HIS A 8 -0.53 -31.26 -4.87
CA HIS A 8 -0.75 -30.26 -3.84
C HIS A 8 0.48 -30.08 -2.96
N ILE A 9 0.88 -28.83 -2.75
CA ILE A 9 1.99 -28.46 -1.85
C ILE A 9 1.38 -28.08 -0.50
N SER A 10 1.45 -29.02 0.43
CA SER A 10 0.93 -28.85 1.78
C SER A 10 1.71 -27.78 2.53
N ALA A 11 1.04 -27.14 3.50
CA ALA A 11 1.67 -26.12 4.34
C ALA A 11 2.90 -26.67 5.07
N GLY A 12 3.98 -25.88 5.09
CA GLY A 12 5.25 -26.26 5.69
C GLY A 12 6.05 -27.29 4.89
N GLN A 13 5.76 -27.45 3.60
CA GLN A 13 6.48 -28.37 2.71
C GLN A 13 6.89 -27.66 1.43
N PHE A 14 7.89 -28.22 0.76
CA PHE A 14 8.25 -27.85 -0.60
C PHE A 14 8.37 -29.08 -1.49
N LYS A 15 8.26 -28.86 -2.79
CA LYS A 15 8.55 -29.86 -3.81
C LYS A 15 9.41 -29.26 -4.91
N VAL A 16 10.34 -30.06 -5.41
CA VAL A 16 11.19 -29.74 -6.57
C VAL A 16 11.16 -30.89 -7.56
N GLY A 17 11.39 -30.60 -8.84
CA GLY A 17 11.47 -31.65 -9.84
C GLY A 17 11.70 -31.15 -11.26
N LYS A 18 11.74 -32.13 -12.17
CA LYS A 18 11.78 -31.96 -13.64
C LYS A 18 10.57 -32.61 -14.33
N GLU A 19 9.62 -33.13 -13.56
CA GLU A 19 8.49 -33.89 -14.09
C GLU A 19 7.50 -32.97 -14.80
N GLN A 20 7.50 -33.01 -16.13
CA GLN A 20 6.70 -32.10 -16.97
C GLN A 20 5.20 -32.40 -16.95
N SER A 21 4.79 -33.59 -16.50
CA SER A 21 3.37 -33.98 -16.40
C SER A 21 2.63 -33.40 -15.20
N SER A 22 3.28 -32.59 -14.35
CA SER A 22 2.72 -32.15 -13.06
C SER A 22 2.42 -30.64 -13.01
N ILE A 23 1.36 -30.28 -12.27
CA ILE A 23 1.07 -28.92 -11.84
C ILE A 23 1.20 -28.87 -10.33
N TYR A 24 2.13 -28.07 -9.80
CA TYR A 24 2.23 -27.84 -8.36
C TYR A 24 1.19 -26.81 -7.95
N LYS A 25 0.42 -27.08 -6.90
CA LYS A 25 -0.66 -26.19 -6.43
C LYS A 25 -0.65 -26.02 -4.91
N ALA A 26 -0.58 -24.78 -4.43
CA ALA A 26 -0.76 -24.44 -3.03
C ALA A 26 -2.06 -23.62 -2.85
N TYR A 27 -2.74 -23.78 -1.72
CA TYR A 27 -3.84 -22.93 -1.27
C TYR A 27 -3.32 -22.03 -0.14
N LEU A 28 -3.58 -20.73 -0.23
CA LEU A 28 -2.87 -19.69 0.48
C LEU A 28 -3.84 -18.70 1.11
N GLY A 29 -3.57 -18.34 2.35
CA GLY A 29 -4.22 -17.27 3.11
C GLY A 29 -3.12 -16.43 3.76
N THR A 30 -3.00 -16.49 5.09
CA THR A 30 -1.90 -15.87 5.85
C THR A 30 -0.53 -16.50 5.59
N CYS A 31 -0.51 -17.76 5.16
CA CYS A 31 0.67 -18.43 4.66
C CYS A 31 1.13 -17.90 3.29
N LEU A 32 2.42 -18.08 2.98
CA LEU A 32 3.07 -17.59 1.76
C LEU A 32 3.47 -18.75 0.85
N GLY A 33 3.17 -18.66 -0.44
CA GLY A 33 3.66 -19.58 -1.46
C GLY A 33 4.75 -18.93 -2.31
N VAL A 34 5.86 -19.64 -2.54
CA VAL A 34 6.92 -19.22 -3.48
C VAL A 34 7.14 -20.32 -4.50
N ALA A 35 6.94 -20.00 -5.78
CA ALA A 35 7.22 -20.87 -6.92
C ALA A 35 8.46 -20.36 -7.65
N LEU A 36 9.37 -21.27 -8.00
CA LEU A 36 10.61 -20.98 -8.72
C LEU A 36 10.71 -21.90 -9.94
N TYR A 37 11.12 -21.36 -11.08
CA TYR A 37 11.31 -22.14 -12.29
C TYR A 37 12.49 -21.62 -13.13
N ASP A 38 13.32 -22.55 -13.62
CA ASP A 38 14.38 -22.29 -14.60
C ASP A 38 13.97 -22.93 -15.93
N ALA A 39 13.63 -22.08 -16.91
CA ALA A 39 13.20 -22.53 -18.23
C ALA A 39 14.32 -23.20 -19.05
N SER A 40 15.58 -22.88 -18.78
CA SER A 40 16.72 -23.45 -19.51
C SER A 40 16.98 -24.91 -19.14
N THR A 41 16.75 -25.26 -17.88
CA THR A 41 16.98 -26.62 -17.36
C THR A 41 15.69 -27.38 -17.09
N GLN A 42 14.54 -26.72 -17.25
CA GLN A 42 13.19 -27.22 -16.96
C GLN A 42 13.07 -27.76 -15.53
N VAL A 43 13.78 -27.11 -14.61
CA VAL A 43 13.77 -27.40 -13.18
C VAL A 43 12.85 -26.41 -12.49
N GLY A 44 11.94 -26.92 -11.67
CA GLY A 44 11.01 -26.07 -10.94
C GLY A 44 10.72 -26.59 -9.55
N GLY A 45 10.16 -25.72 -8.73
CA GLY A 45 9.73 -26.06 -7.40
C GLY A 45 8.79 -25.04 -6.80
N MET A 46 8.11 -25.44 -5.73
CA MET A 46 7.22 -24.60 -4.96
C MET A 46 7.35 -24.93 -3.48
N ILE A 47 7.36 -23.90 -2.63
CA ILE A 47 7.32 -24.02 -1.17
C ILE A 47 6.09 -23.30 -0.63
N HIS A 48 5.52 -23.86 0.44
CA HIS A 48 4.42 -23.29 1.19
C HIS A 48 4.88 -22.98 2.63
N ILE A 49 5.09 -21.69 2.90
CA ILE A 49 5.67 -21.13 4.13
C ILE A 49 4.56 -20.72 5.09
N LEU A 50 4.76 -20.97 6.38
CA LEU A 50 3.79 -20.66 7.45
C LEU A 50 4.17 -19.43 8.27
N LEU A 51 5.47 -19.20 8.46
CA LEU A 51 5.97 -18.18 9.39
C LEU A 51 7.20 -17.45 8.82
N PRO A 52 7.51 -16.25 9.29
CA PRO A 52 8.70 -15.51 8.84
C PRO A 52 9.99 -16.18 9.32
N GLU A 53 10.07 -16.48 10.62
CA GLU A 53 11.29 -16.93 11.29
C GLU A 53 11.02 -17.96 12.41
N PRO A 54 12.00 -18.82 12.74
CA PRO A 54 11.90 -19.74 13.87
C PRO A 54 11.80 -19.00 15.20
N THR A 55 10.82 -19.36 16.04
CA THR A 55 10.59 -18.75 17.36
C THR A 55 11.38 -19.42 18.49
N GLY A 56 12.32 -20.33 18.18
CA GLY A 56 13.15 -21.03 19.18
C GLY A 56 14.06 -22.11 18.60
N ILE A 57 14.99 -22.64 19.42
CA ILE A 57 16.04 -23.59 19.01
C ILE A 57 15.46 -24.94 18.56
N ALA A 58 14.39 -25.42 19.18
CA ALA A 58 13.68 -26.64 18.77
C ALA A 58 12.94 -26.49 17.43
N SER A 59 12.65 -25.25 17.02
CA SER A 59 11.93 -24.92 15.79
C SER A 59 12.83 -24.98 14.54
N ALA A 60 14.16 -24.96 14.71
CA ALA A 60 15.13 -25.10 13.62
C ALA A 60 15.10 -26.47 12.91
N VAL A 61 14.45 -27.48 13.53
CA VAL A 61 14.30 -28.83 12.98
C VAL A 61 13.37 -28.88 11.75
N PHE A 62 12.47 -27.90 11.59
CA PHE A 62 11.51 -27.84 10.47
C PHE A 62 11.75 -26.60 9.60
N SER A 63 12.87 -26.60 8.89
CA SER A 63 13.36 -25.45 8.13
C SER A 63 12.43 -25.04 6.96
N GLU A 64 11.57 -25.94 6.48
CA GLU A 64 10.66 -25.67 5.35
C GLU A 64 9.45 -24.79 5.74
N LYS A 65 9.19 -24.61 7.03
CA LYS A 65 8.04 -23.83 7.52
C LYS A 65 8.26 -22.34 7.54
N TYR A 66 9.52 -21.89 7.48
CA TYR A 66 9.90 -20.50 7.69
C TYR A 66 10.40 -19.84 6.41
N ALA A 67 10.12 -18.56 6.19
CA ALA A 67 10.63 -17.83 5.03
C ALA A 67 12.16 -17.78 5.05
N SER A 68 12.74 -17.49 6.22
CA SER A 68 14.18 -17.33 6.45
C SER A 68 15.00 -18.58 6.15
N THR A 69 14.43 -19.78 6.30
CA THR A 69 15.15 -21.05 6.12
C THR A 69 14.63 -21.87 4.95
N GLY A 70 13.33 -21.81 4.67
CA GLY A 70 12.67 -22.58 3.60
C GLY A 70 12.97 -22.07 2.20
N VAL A 71 13.02 -20.74 1.99
CA VAL A 71 13.34 -20.18 0.66
C VAL A 71 14.77 -20.54 0.24
N PRO A 72 15.81 -20.37 1.08
CA PRO A 72 17.16 -20.84 0.76
C PRO A 72 17.21 -22.36 0.49
N LEU A 73 16.47 -23.16 1.27
CA LEU A 73 16.42 -24.62 1.05
C LEU A 73 15.84 -24.97 -0.31
N LEU A 74 14.70 -24.36 -0.69
CA LEU A 74 14.11 -24.57 -2.01
C LEU A 74 15.13 -24.25 -3.13
N ILE A 75 15.76 -23.08 -3.07
CA ILE A 75 16.76 -22.64 -4.06
C ILE A 75 17.90 -23.65 -4.15
N ASN A 76 18.48 -24.04 -3.01
CA ASN A 76 19.59 -25.01 -2.97
C ASN A 76 19.21 -26.36 -3.57
N HIS A 77 17.98 -26.84 -3.35
CA HIS A 77 17.49 -28.07 -3.97
C HIS A 77 17.33 -27.94 -5.49
N LEU A 78 16.88 -26.80 -6.00
CA LEU A 78 16.79 -26.55 -7.44
C LEU A 78 18.18 -26.49 -8.09
N ILE A 79 19.15 -25.84 -7.43
CA ILE A 79 20.54 -25.80 -7.89
C ILE A 79 21.13 -27.21 -7.97
N LYS A 80 20.88 -28.06 -6.97
CA LYS A 80 21.32 -29.48 -6.99
C LYS A 80 20.72 -30.27 -8.16
N LEU A 81 19.55 -29.87 -8.66
CA LEU A 81 18.92 -30.47 -9.85
C LEU A 81 19.41 -29.85 -11.17
N GLY A 82 20.29 -28.84 -11.11
CA GLY A 82 20.93 -28.20 -12.24
C GLY A 82 20.41 -26.80 -12.57
N ALA A 83 19.46 -26.26 -11.80
CA ALA A 83 19.00 -24.89 -12.02
C ALA A 83 20.12 -23.88 -11.73
N LYS A 84 20.12 -22.77 -12.47
CA LYS A 84 21.02 -21.64 -12.19
C LYS A 84 20.26 -20.51 -11.51
N PRO A 85 20.75 -19.94 -10.40
CA PRO A 85 20.08 -18.84 -9.71
C PRO A 85 19.70 -17.67 -10.63
N GLU A 86 20.60 -17.29 -11.53
CA GLU A 86 20.36 -16.21 -12.49
C GLU A 86 19.24 -16.50 -13.52
N ASN A 87 18.90 -17.77 -13.72
CA ASN A 87 17.84 -18.21 -14.64
C ASN A 87 16.51 -18.51 -13.93
N LEU A 88 16.51 -18.52 -12.60
CA LEU A 88 15.29 -18.76 -11.84
C LEU A 88 14.40 -17.51 -11.90
N GLU A 89 13.13 -17.76 -12.21
CA GLU A 89 12.07 -16.77 -12.09
C GLU A 89 11.16 -17.14 -10.92
N ALA A 90 10.83 -16.14 -10.09
CA ALA A 90 10.02 -16.32 -8.90
C ALA A 90 8.60 -15.77 -9.06
N THR A 91 7.63 -16.55 -8.61
CA THR A 91 6.25 -16.11 -8.39
C THR A 91 5.87 -16.30 -6.93
N ILE A 92 5.34 -15.25 -6.30
CA ILE A 92 4.99 -15.25 -4.87
C ILE A 92 3.48 -14.96 -4.73
N ALA A 93 2.82 -15.63 -3.77
CA ALA A 93 1.41 -15.41 -3.48
C ALA A 93 1.08 -15.64 -2.00
N GLY A 94 -0.04 -15.09 -1.51
CA GLY A 94 -0.52 -15.30 -0.13
C GLY A 94 -0.06 -14.21 0.85
N GLY A 95 0.10 -14.53 2.12
CA GLY A 95 0.41 -13.52 3.15
C GLY A 95 -0.75 -12.57 3.46
N ALA A 96 -1.99 -13.02 3.25
CA ALA A 96 -3.21 -12.25 3.51
C ALA A 96 -3.65 -12.30 4.99
N LEU A 97 -4.40 -11.30 5.44
CA LEU A 97 -5.07 -11.33 6.74
C LEU A 97 -6.48 -11.95 6.59
N ILE A 98 -6.70 -13.18 7.10
CA ILE A 98 -7.94 -13.95 6.86
C ILE A 98 -8.88 -13.93 8.09
N GLY A 99 -10.16 -13.65 7.87
CA GLY A 99 -11.21 -13.64 8.91
C GLY A 99 -11.37 -12.27 9.59
N PRO A 100 -12.28 -12.09 10.58
CA PRO A 100 -12.42 -10.80 11.25
C PRO A 100 -11.09 -10.41 11.89
N VAL A 101 -10.38 -9.48 11.24
CA VAL A 101 -9.00 -9.12 11.56
C VAL A 101 -8.98 -8.30 12.84
N THR A 102 -8.32 -8.83 13.87
CA THR A 102 -8.12 -8.09 15.12
C THR A 102 -6.94 -7.12 15.01
N GLN A 103 -6.84 -6.16 15.93
CA GLN A 103 -5.66 -5.29 15.99
C GLN A 103 -4.36 -6.07 16.21
N GLN A 104 -4.44 -7.22 16.91
CA GLN A 104 -3.30 -8.07 17.18
C GLN A 104 -2.78 -8.76 15.91
N ASP A 105 -3.67 -9.21 15.02
CA ASP A 105 -3.26 -9.86 13.75
C ASP A 105 -2.51 -8.88 12.83
N ILE A 106 -2.91 -7.61 12.84
CA ILE A 106 -2.25 -6.53 12.09
C ILE A 106 -0.87 -6.24 12.67
N ASN A 107 -0.78 -6.14 14.00
CA ASN A 107 0.50 -5.86 14.66
C ASN A 107 1.50 -7.02 14.45
N LEU A 108 1.01 -8.26 14.36
CA LEU A 108 1.87 -9.42 14.13
C LEU A 108 2.31 -9.55 12.67
N ASP A 109 1.46 -9.13 11.71
CA ASP A 109 1.66 -9.16 10.26
C ASP A 109 2.53 -10.32 9.76
N ILE A 110 2.14 -11.54 10.13
CA ILE A 110 2.92 -12.76 9.86
C ILE A 110 3.13 -12.93 8.34
N GLY A 111 2.10 -12.59 7.56
CA GLY A 111 2.10 -12.67 6.11
C GLY A 111 3.07 -11.69 5.46
N GLY A 112 2.97 -10.39 5.80
CA GLY A 112 3.86 -9.34 5.30
C GLY A 112 5.32 -9.62 5.66
N ARG A 113 5.60 -9.93 6.92
CA ARG A 113 6.97 -10.29 7.37
C ARG A 113 7.55 -11.49 6.63
N SER A 114 6.73 -12.51 6.36
CA SER A 114 7.19 -13.68 5.60
C SER A 114 7.53 -13.30 4.15
N MET A 115 6.74 -12.40 3.55
CA MET A 115 6.97 -11.89 2.20
C MET A 115 8.27 -11.08 2.12
N ASP A 116 8.50 -10.15 3.05
CA ASP A 116 9.70 -9.32 3.07
C ASP A 116 10.98 -10.15 3.16
N ILE A 117 11.00 -11.14 4.05
CA ILE A 117 12.12 -12.08 4.20
C ILE A 117 12.33 -12.88 2.91
N ALA A 118 11.25 -13.43 2.33
CA ALA A 118 11.35 -14.21 1.10
C ALA A 118 11.91 -13.36 -0.06
N VAL A 119 11.43 -12.12 -0.23
CA VAL A 119 11.89 -11.20 -1.27
C VAL A 119 13.35 -10.79 -1.04
N SER A 120 13.74 -10.50 0.19
CA SER A 120 15.13 -10.17 0.56
C SER A 120 16.08 -11.32 0.19
N ILE A 121 15.69 -12.56 0.51
CA ILE A 121 16.46 -13.75 0.15
C ILE A 121 16.54 -13.91 -1.37
N LEU A 122 15.42 -13.85 -2.09
CA LEU A 122 15.43 -13.98 -3.56
C LEU A 122 16.34 -12.94 -4.22
N ARG A 123 16.32 -11.69 -3.73
CA ARG A 123 17.23 -10.63 -4.18
C ARG A 123 18.70 -10.95 -3.91
N SER A 124 19.02 -11.49 -2.73
CA SER A 124 20.39 -11.90 -2.40
C SER A 124 20.95 -13.00 -3.34
N TYR A 125 20.07 -13.87 -3.84
CA TYR A 125 20.41 -14.89 -4.85
C TYR A 125 20.29 -14.38 -6.30
N LYS A 126 19.97 -13.09 -6.49
CA LYS A 126 19.74 -12.45 -7.80
C LYS A 126 18.62 -13.11 -8.62
N ILE A 127 17.63 -13.70 -7.95
CA ILE A 127 16.47 -14.33 -8.56
C ILE A 127 15.43 -13.25 -8.84
N LYS A 128 14.93 -13.19 -10.08
CA LYS A 128 13.95 -12.19 -10.49
C LYS A 128 12.54 -12.61 -10.07
N THR A 129 11.85 -11.78 -9.29
CA THR A 129 10.41 -11.93 -9.06
C THR A 129 9.64 -11.42 -10.28
N ILE A 130 9.03 -12.33 -11.04
CA ILE A 130 8.24 -11.99 -12.23
C ILE A 130 6.79 -11.68 -11.91
N LYS A 131 6.29 -12.19 -10.77
CA LYS A 131 4.91 -11.99 -10.33
C LYS A 131 4.79 -12.09 -8.80
N SER A 132 4.05 -11.18 -8.19
CA SER A 132 3.73 -11.22 -6.76
C SER A 132 2.26 -10.82 -6.56
N GLU A 133 1.44 -11.66 -5.94
CA GLU A 133 0.10 -11.30 -5.43
C GLU A 133 0.04 -11.64 -3.94
N THR A 134 0.60 -10.76 -3.11
CA THR A 134 0.78 -10.95 -1.66
C THR A 134 0.06 -9.89 -0.83
N GLY A 135 -0.14 -10.15 0.47
CA GLY A 135 -0.98 -9.30 1.30
C GLY A 135 -2.45 -9.59 1.01
N GLY A 136 -3.33 -8.60 1.18
CA GLY A 136 -4.75 -8.84 0.95
C GLY A 136 -5.50 -9.29 2.20
N PHE A 137 -6.78 -9.55 1.98
CA PHE A 137 -7.65 -10.23 2.94
C PHE A 137 -8.42 -11.39 2.28
N PHE A 138 -7.97 -11.78 1.09
CA PHE A 138 -8.59 -12.84 0.30
C PHE A 138 -7.67 -14.06 0.26
N THR A 139 -8.26 -15.22 0.01
CA THR A 139 -7.50 -16.46 -0.14
C THR A 139 -7.22 -16.71 -1.61
N CYS A 140 -6.08 -17.32 -1.92
CA CYS A 140 -5.71 -17.64 -3.29
C CYS A 140 -5.11 -19.03 -3.42
N THR A 141 -4.94 -19.49 -4.64
CA THR A 141 -4.12 -20.63 -5.03
C THR A 141 -2.93 -20.13 -5.82
N LEU A 142 -1.78 -20.75 -5.63
CA LEU A 142 -0.61 -20.58 -6.49
C LEU A 142 -0.39 -21.89 -7.24
N GLU A 143 -0.28 -21.82 -8.56
CA GLU A 143 -0.09 -22.93 -9.46
C GLU A 143 1.19 -22.74 -10.28
N LEU A 144 1.98 -23.79 -10.43
CA LEU A 144 3.15 -23.84 -11.31
C LEU A 144 3.01 -25.03 -12.26
N ASN A 145 2.96 -24.76 -13.56
CA ASN A 145 2.96 -25.79 -14.59
C ASN A 145 4.41 -26.23 -14.91
N MET A 146 4.78 -27.46 -14.55
CA MET A 146 6.17 -27.92 -14.64
C MET A 146 6.66 -28.14 -16.08
N ALA A 147 5.76 -28.33 -17.06
CA ALA A 147 6.14 -28.41 -18.47
C ALA A 147 6.56 -27.06 -19.06
N THR A 148 5.95 -25.97 -18.59
CA THR A 148 6.05 -24.66 -19.24
C THR A 148 6.67 -23.58 -18.37
N GLY A 149 6.78 -23.80 -17.06
CA GLY A 149 7.16 -22.77 -16.08
C GLY A 149 6.06 -21.74 -15.81
N LYS A 150 4.92 -21.82 -16.49
CA LYS A 150 3.84 -20.83 -16.32
C LYS A 150 3.23 -20.95 -14.93
N THR A 151 3.13 -19.82 -14.25
CA THR A 151 2.49 -19.72 -12.95
C THR A 151 1.14 -19.03 -13.02
N PHE A 152 0.17 -19.54 -12.28
CA PHE A 152 -1.13 -18.90 -12.10
C PHE A 152 -1.37 -18.68 -10.62
N ILE A 153 -1.91 -17.51 -10.29
CA ILE A 153 -2.46 -17.27 -8.95
C ILE A 153 -3.95 -17.19 -9.18
N ASN A 154 -4.82 -17.83 -8.40
CA ASN A 154 -6.29 -17.73 -8.57
C ASN A 154 -6.97 -17.53 -7.21
N PRO A 155 -8.10 -16.82 -7.10
CA PRO A 155 -8.86 -16.78 -5.84
C PRO A 155 -9.28 -18.19 -5.41
N ALA A 156 -9.30 -18.47 -4.11
CA ALA A 156 -9.82 -19.74 -3.62
C ALA A 156 -11.36 -19.76 -3.66
N LEU A 157 -11.93 -20.97 -3.67
CA LEU A 157 -13.32 -21.25 -4.07
C LEU A 157 -14.39 -20.39 -3.36
N GLU A 158 -14.18 -19.91 -2.13
CA GLU A 158 -15.13 -19.04 -1.41
C GLU A 158 -15.26 -17.62 -1.99
N ASP A 159 -14.19 -17.03 -2.51
CA ASP A 159 -14.22 -15.67 -3.09
C ASP A 159 -14.89 -15.65 -4.48
N THR A 160 -14.86 -16.77 -5.19
CA THR A 160 -15.56 -16.96 -6.47
C THR A 160 -17.09 -16.92 -6.33
N PHE A 161 -17.65 -17.24 -5.16
CA PHE A 161 -19.10 -17.20 -4.93
C PHE A 161 -19.62 -15.78 -4.66
N LYS A 162 -18.76 -14.83 -4.25
CA LYS A 162 -19.14 -13.42 -4.10
C LYS A 162 -19.10 -12.64 -5.42
N SER A 163 -18.36 -13.11 -6.42
CA SER A 163 -18.15 -12.38 -7.68
C SER A 163 -19.21 -12.63 -8.78
N GLN A 164 -20.35 -13.27 -8.46
CA GLN A 164 -21.33 -13.68 -9.48
C GLN A 164 -22.52 -12.72 -9.68
N ASN A 165 -22.62 -11.63 -8.92
CA ASN A 165 -23.61 -10.60 -9.23
C ASN A 165 -23.09 -9.68 -10.34
N ARG A 166 -23.90 -9.48 -11.40
CA ARG A 166 -23.63 -8.45 -12.41
C ARG A 166 -23.37 -7.14 -11.68
N PHE A 167 -22.15 -6.62 -11.77
CA PHE A 167 -21.80 -5.34 -11.18
C PHE A 167 -22.61 -4.24 -11.89
N THR A 168 -23.53 -3.60 -11.17
CA THR A 168 -24.18 -2.36 -11.61
C THR A 168 -23.44 -1.19 -10.98
N ALA A 169 -23.02 -0.23 -11.80
CA ALA A 169 -22.43 1.03 -11.33
C ALA A 169 -23.38 1.70 -10.32
N PRO A 170 -22.88 2.20 -9.18
CA PRO A 170 -23.70 2.93 -8.24
C PRO A 170 -24.25 4.20 -8.89
N SER A 171 -25.44 4.61 -8.49
CA SER A 171 -25.98 5.91 -8.91
C SER A 171 -25.26 7.05 -8.19
N MET A 172 -25.34 8.26 -8.74
CA MET A 172 -24.79 9.44 -8.06
C MET A 172 -25.45 9.69 -6.69
N ASP A 173 -26.74 9.37 -6.55
CA ASP A 173 -27.43 9.46 -5.26
C ASP A 173 -26.90 8.45 -4.25
N GLU A 174 -26.58 7.23 -4.68
CA GLU A 174 -25.93 6.23 -3.82
C GLU A 174 -24.55 6.71 -3.34
N ILE A 175 -23.74 7.31 -4.23
CA ILE A 175 -22.44 7.88 -3.88
C ILE A 175 -22.59 9.02 -2.86
N LEU A 176 -23.52 9.94 -3.09
CA LEU A 176 -23.78 11.06 -2.18
C LEU A 176 -24.27 10.57 -0.81
N ASN A 177 -25.18 9.58 -0.79
CA ASN A 177 -25.65 8.96 0.44
C ASN A 177 -24.51 8.26 1.21
N THR A 178 -23.58 7.59 0.51
CA THR A 178 -22.39 7.03 1.17
C THR A 178 -21.52 8.13 1.78
N ILE A 179 -21.34 9.25 1.08
CA ILE A 179 -20.64 10.43 1.63
C ILE A 179 -21.37 11.01 2.87
N ASP A 180 -22.70 10.86 2.98
CA ASP A 180 -23.47 11.20 4.20
C ASP A 180 -23.29 10.22 5.35
N GLN A 181 -23.07 8.94 5.05
CA GLN A 181 -22.96 7.89 6.05
C GLN A 181 -21.55 7.72 6.63
N LEU A 182 -20.52 8.06 5.87
CA LEU A 182 -19.14 8.01 6.36
C LEU A 182 -18.96 9.02 7.49
N LYS A 183 -18.28 8.59 8.56
CA LYS A 183 -17.91 9.46 9.67
C LYS A 183 -17.00 10.56 9.11
N PRO A 184 -17.36 11.85 9.28
CA PRO A 184 -16.52 12.93 8.83
C PRO A 184 -15.24 13.01 9.67
N ILE A 185 -14.21 13.66 9.13
CA ILE A 185 -13.06 14.08 9.92
C ILE A 185 -13.54 14.90 11.13
N PRO A 186 -12.97 14.69 12.33
CA PRO A 186 -13.31 15.47 13.52
C PRO A 186 -13.31 16.98 13.28
N GLN A 187 -14.37 17.68 13.70
CA GLN A 187 -14.50 19.14 13.47
C GLN A 187 -13.37 19.94 14.12
N ILE A 188 -12.82 19.44 15.22
CA ILE A 188 -11.63 20.01 15.88
C ILE A 188 -10.41 19.95 14.95
N ALA A 189 -10.18 18.85 14.24
CA ALA A 189 -9.11 18.75 13.26
C ALA A 189 -9.33 19.71 12.07
N LEU A 190 -10.57 19.85 11.58
CA LEU A 190 -10.89 20.81 10.52
C LEU A 190 -10.66 22.25 10.96
N LYS A 191 -10.96 22.58 12.23
CA LYS A 191 -10.68 23.90 12.79
C LYS A 191 -9.18 24.15 12.90
N ILE A 192 -8.41 23.19 13.43
CA ILE A 192 -6.95 23.28 13.50
C ILE A 192 -6.33 23.42 12.11
N PHE A 193 -6.84 22.71 11.12
CA PHE A 193 -6.42 22.86 9.72
C PHE A 193 -6.64 24.28 9.18
N ARG A 194 -7.81 24.88 9.45
CA ARG A 194 -8.07 26.28 9.06
C ARG A 194 -7.13 27.24 9.78
N MET A 195 -6.88 27.01 11.07
CA MET A 195 -5.93 27.81 11.84
C MET A 195 -4.53 27.77 11.20
N PHE A 196 -4.09 26.60 10.76
CA PHE A 196 -2.82 26.43 10.05
C PHE A 196 -2.76 27.20 8.74
N GLN A 197 -3.81 27.12 7.92
CA GLN A 197 -3.87 27.82 6.63
C GLN A 197 -3.77 29.35 6.79
N PHE A 198 -4.45 29.94 7.78
CA PHE A 198 -4.52 31.39 7.91
C PHE A 198 -3.38 32.03 8.72
N SER A 199 -2.47 31.24 9.30
CA SER A 199 -1.24 31.71 10.00
C SER A 199 -1.48 32.83 11.04
N ARG A 200 -2.65 32.85 11.71
CA ARG A 200 -3.06 33.90 12.67
C ARG A 200 -3.39 33.34 14.06
N HIS A 201 -2.62 32.37 14.54
CA HIS A 201 -2.92 31.69 15.80
C HIS A 201 -1.66 31.52 16.65
N HIS A 202 -1.86 31.41 17.96
CA HIS A 202 -0.81 31.00 18.88
C HIS A 202 -0.86 29.49 19.05
N ILE A 203 0.30 28.87 19.28
CA ILE A 203 0.42 27.43 19.51
C ILE A 203 -0.42 26.92 20.69
N THR A 204 -0.64 27.77 21.69
CA THR A 204 -1.53 27.50 22.83
C THR A 204 -2.95 27.23 22.37
N ASP A 205 -3.43 28.00 21.38
CA ASP A 205 -4.79 27.88 20.83
C ASP A 205 -5.01 26.50 20.19
N ILE A 206 -3.97 25.95 19.56
CA ILE A 206 -4.00 24.61 18.95
C ILE A 206 -4.08 23.53 20.02
N THR A 207 -3.23 23.61 21.05
CA THR A 207 -3.25 22.62 22.14
C THR A 207 -4.56 22.66 22.94
N GLU A 208 -5.11 23.85 23.19
CA GLU A 208 -6.39 24.03 23.87
C GLU A 208 -7.56 23.50 23.04
N GLU A 209 -7.54 23.73 21.73
CA GLU A 209 -8.57 23.20 20.84
C GLU A 209 -8.50 21.67 20.74
N LEU A 210 -7.30 21.12 20.58
CA LEU A 210 -7.07 19.67 20.50
C LEU A 210 -7.48 18.95 21.78
N SER A 211 -7.19 19.55 22.96
CA SER A 211 -7.52 18.97 24.27
C SER A 211 -9.03 18.75 24.50
N LYS A 212 -9.89 19.33 23.65
CA LYS A 212 -11.35 19.12 23.69
C LYS A 212 -11.77 17.77 23.13
N ASP A 213 -10.91 17.11 22.36
CA ASP A 213 -11.15 15.76 21.81
C ASP A 213 -10.09 14.79 22.34
N GLN A 214 -10.50 13.95 23.28
CA GLN A 214 -9.61 12.97 23.91
C GLN A 214 -9.13 11.88 22.93
N VAL A 215 -9.96 11.51 21.94
CA VAL A 215 -9.63 10.47 20.97
C VAL A 215 -8.58 10.99 19.99
N LEU A 216 -8.84 12.16 19.41
CA LEU A 216 -7.91 12.81 18.49
C LEU A 216 -6.60 13.19 19.20
N SER A 217 -6.66 13.65 20.45
CA SER A 217 -5.48 13.93 21.28
C SER A 217 -4.63 12.67 21.47
N GLY A 218 -5.24 11.56 21.87
CA GLY A 218 -4.54 10.29 22.08
C GLY A 218 -3.90 9.75 20.79
N GLN A 219 -4.62 9.83 19.66
CA GLN A 219 -4.06 9.44 18.36
C GLN A 219 -2.95 10.38 17.88
N THR A 220 -3.09 11.68 18.14
CA THR A 220 -2.02 12.65 17.83
C THR A 220 -0.76 12.32 18.61
N LEU A 221 -0.86 12.01 19.91
CA LEU A 221 0.28 11.59 20.72
C LEU A 221 0.88 10.27 20.24
N LYS A 222 0.04 9.30 19.86
CA LYS A 222 0.51 8.03 19.25
C LYS A 222 1.34 8.30 18.00
N LEU A 223 0.89 9.21 17.13
CA LEU A 223 1.65 9.60 15.93
C LEU A 223 2.91 10.38 16.29
N CYS A 224 2.87 11.31 17.25
CA CYS A 224 4.07 12.04 17.68
C CYS A 224 5.18 11.08 18.15
N ASN A 225 4.81 9.93 18.74
CA ASN A 225 5.75 8.91 19.19
C ASN A 225 6.20 7.92 18.11
N SER A 226 5.65 7.98 16.89
CA SER A 226 6.03 7.02 15.84
C SER A 226 7.35 7.40 15.18
N ALA A 227 7.96 6.43 14.49
CA ALA A 227 9.18 6.61 13.69
C ALA A 227 9.03 7.70 12.61
N LEU A 228 7.80 7.97 12.19
CA LEU A 228 7.44 9.02 11.23
C LEU A 228 7.66 10.44 11.79
N PHE A 229 7.63 10.63 13.12
CA PHE A 229 7.66 11.96 13.74
C PHE A 229 8.83 12.19 14.69
N ALA A 230 8.97 11.39 15.76
CA ALA A 230 9.98 11.65 16.81
C ALA A 230 10.90 10.48 17.12
N GLY A 231 10.46 9.24 16.90
CA GLY A 231 11.20 7.96 16.95
C GLY A 231 12.11 7.62 18.15
N THR A 232 12.42 8.56 19.04
CA THR A 232 13.56 8.46 19.98
C THR A 232 13.26 9.03 21.37
N VAL A 233 12.34 9.99 21.49
CA VAL A 233 11.91 10.55 22.77
C VAL A 233 10.42 10.31 22.95
N LYS A 234 10.06 9.72 24.09
CA LYS A 234 8.67 9.48 24.44
C LYS A 234 7.98 10.81 24.80
N ILE A 235 6.86 11.08 24.14
CA ILE A 235 6.02 12.26 24.30
C ILE A 235 4.71 11.83 24.94
N ASP A 236 4.47 12.22 26.19
CA ASP A 236 3.27 11.81 26.95
C ASP A 236 2.21 12.93 27.00
N THR A 237 2.58 14.18 26.67
CA THR A 237 1.63 15.33 26.67
C THR A 237 1.69 16.19 25.41
N LEU A 238 0.58 16.88 25.10
CA LEU A 238 0.52 17.83 23.96
C LEU A 238 1.50 19.00 24.12
N LYS A 239 1.77 19.42 25.36
CA LYS A 239 2.74 20.47 25.64
C LYS A 239 4.17 20.00 25.36
N GLU A 240 4.51 18.76 25.73
CA GLU A 240 5.78 18.15 25.34
C GLU A 240 5.89 18.00 23.82
N ALA A 241 4.81 17.60 23.15
CA ALA A 241 4.78 17.49 21.69
C ALA A 241 5.12 18.83 21.03
N VAL A 242 4.53 19.93 21.52
CA VAL A 242 4.86 21.30 21.08
C VAL A 242 6.34 21.62 21.30
N LEU A 243 6.87 21.35 22.50
CA LEU A 243 8.23 21.73 22.86
C LEU A 243 9.29 20.94 22.09
N LEU A 244 9.04 19.67 21.81
CA LEU A 244 10.00 18.77 21.17
C LEU A 244 9.89 18.77 19.63
N LEU A 245 8.68 18.85 19.09
CA LEU A 245 8.44 18.76 17.64
C LEU A 245 8.19 20.12 16.97
N GLY A 246 7.75 21.11 17.74
CA GLY A 246 7.33 22.41 17.21
C GLY A 246 5.90 22.40 16.64
N GLU A 247 5.43 23.61 16.31
CA GLU A 247 4.05 23.87 15.88
C GLU A 247 3.65 23.10 14.63
N THR A 248 4.47 23.23 13.58
CA THR A 248 4.18 22.67 12.26
C THR A 248 4.04 21.16 12.33
N MET A 249 4.90 20.50 13.09
CA MET A 249 4.91 19.05 13.19
C MET A 249 3.74 18.54 14.04
N LEU A 250 3.38 19.24 15.13
CA LEU A 250 2.15 18.94 15.87
C LEU A 250 0.91 19.02 14.98
N ILE A 251 0.77 20.09 14.20
CA ILE A 251 -0.37 20.26 13.29
C ILE A 251 -0.43 19.11 12.28
N LYS A 252 0.71 18.73 11.69
CA LYS A 252 0.79 17.57 10.80
C LYS A 252 0.35 16.30 11.50
N SER A 253 0.80 16.04 12.73
CA SER A 253 0.35 14.89 13.52
C SER A 253 -1.16 14.90 13.76
N VAL A 254 -1.75 16.06 14.05
CA VAL A 254 -3.20 16.19 14.25
C VAL A 254 -3.98 15.87 12.98
N ILE A 255 -3.60 16.48 11.85
CA ILE A 255 -4.30 16.25 10.58
C ILE A 255 -4.11 14.80 10.13
N THR A 256 -2.91 14.25 10.31
CA THR A 256 -2.60 12.85 9.99
C THR A 256 -3.41 11.88 10.84
N ALA A 257 -3.54 12.13 12.15
CA ALA A 257 -4.41 11.33 13.03
C ALA A 257 -5.87 11.38 12.56
N ALA A 258 -6.35 12.58 12.24
CA ALA A 258 -7.74 12.77 11.81
C ALA A 258 -8.05 12.07 10.48
N VAL A 259 -7.07 12.02 9.57
CA VAL A 259 -7.17 11.30 8.30
C VAL A 259 -7.02 9.79 8.49
N ASP A 260 -6.16 9.31 9.39
CA ASP A 260 -6.08 7.89 9.78
C ASP A 260 -7.45 7.38 10.26
N MET A 261 -8.13 8.14 11.13
CA MET A 261 -9.50 7.81 11.55
C MET A 261 -10.46 7.64 10.37
N TYR A 262 -10.30 8.45 9.33
CA TYR A 262 -11.13 8.39 8.14
C TYR A 262 -10.83 7.15 7.29
N TYR A 263 -9.55 6.86 7.03
CA TYR A 263 -9.10 5.67 6.29
C TYR A 263 -9.45 4.34 7.00
N ASN A 264 -9.58 4.36 8.33
CA ASN A 264 -10.02 3.18 9.10
C ASN A 264 -11.49 2.78 8.84
N GLN A 265 -12.24 3.53 8.02
CA GLN A 265 -13.60 3.17 7.59
C GLN A 265 -13.63 2.34 6.31
N ILE A 266 -12.47 2.08 5.71
CA ILE A 266 -12.34 1.18 4.56
C ILE A 266 -12.58 -0.27 5.02
N GLY A 267 -13.20 -1.06 4.15
CA GLY A 267 -13.38 -2.48 4.39
C GLY A 267 -12.07 -3.26 4.41
N THR A 268 -12.17 -4.55 4.70
CA THR A 268 -11.07 -5.51 4.56
C THR A 268 -10.96 -6.03 3.12
N SER A 269 -11.36 -5.30 2.10
CA SER A 269 -11.26 -5.72 0.69
C SER A 269 -11.44 -4.50 -0.20
N GLY A 270 -11.13 -4.59 -1.49
CA GLY A 270 -11.26 -3.45 -2.41
C GLY A 270 -9.96 -2.64 -2.52
N TYR A 271 -10.00 -1.33 -2.29
CA TYR A 271 -8.86 -0.41 -2.47
C TYR A 271 -7.75 -0.63 -1.44
N SER A 272 -8.10 -1.13 -0.27
CA SER A 272 -7.14 -1.54 0.75
C SER A 272 -6.86 -3.04 0.59
N LEU A 273 -5.87 -3.40 -0.23
CA LEU A 273 -5.35 -4.76 -0.22
C LEU A 273 -4.56 -5.03 1.08
N CYS A 274 -3.87 -4.05 1.63
CA CYS A 274 -3.20 -4.18 2.94
C CYS A 274 -3.87 -3.22 3.92
N LYS A 275 -4.30 -3.67 5.11
CA LYS A 275 -4.89 -2.79 6.12
C LYS A 275 -3.92 -1.66 6.46
N GLY A 276 -4.33 -0.42 6.25
CA GLY A 276 -3.49 0.76 6.46
C GLY A 276 -2.59 1.13 5.28
N GLY A 277 -2.56 0.34 4.19
CA GLY A 277 -1.72 0.61 3.03
C GLY A 277 -2.02 1.95 2.37
N LEU A 278 -3.30 2.26 2.17
CA LEU A 278 -3.75 3.56 1.66
C LEU A 278 -3.39 4.73 2.59
N PHE A 279 -3.42 4.52 3.90
CA PHE A 279 -3.02 5.55 4.86
C PHE A 279 -1.51 5.80 4.79
N PHE A 280 -0.69 4.75 4.76
CA PHE A 280 0.76 4.89 4.63
C PHE A 280 1.17 5.47 3.27
N HIS A 281 0.48 5.10 2.19
CA HIS A 281 0.62 5.73 0.88
C HIS A 281 0.33 7.23 0.97
N ALA A 282 -0.83 7.62 1.52
CA ALA A 282 -1.20 9.02 1.68
C ALA A 282 -0.19 9.81 2.52
N VAL A 283 0.34 9.23 3.60
CA VAL A 283 1.39 9.85 4.42
C VAL A 283 2.72 9.98 3.67
N GLY A 284 3.07 8.97 2.87
CA GLY A 284 4.28 8.98 2.05
C GLY A 284 4.22 10.06 0.97
N VAL A 285 3.09 10.13 0.26
CA VAL A 285 2.78 11.19 -0.72
C VAL A 285 2.77 12.57 -0.05
N ALA A 286 2.16 12.72 1.13
CA ALA A 286 2.15 13.97 1.89
C ALA A 286 3.57 14.47 2.22
N SER A 287 4.38 13.58 2.78
CA SER A 287 5.75 13.90 3.18
C SER A 287 6.63 14.19 1.98
N PHE A 288 6.44 13.46 0.88
CA PHE A 288 7.22 13.68 -0.33
C PHE A 288 6.81 14.94 -1.08
N ALA A 289 5.51 15.23 -1.17
CA ALA A 289 4.97 16.45 -1.78
C ALA A 289 5.54 17.72 -1.14
N GLU A 290 5.71 17.73 0.18
CA GLU A 290 6.34 18.84 0.87
C GLU A 290 7.82 19.03 0.46
N LYS A 291 8.60 17.94 0.41
CA LYS A 291 9.99 17.99 -0.05
C LYS A 291 10.11 18.44 -1.50
N ILE A 292 9.21 17.99 -2.37
CA ILE A 292 9.17 18.43 -3.79
C ILE A 292 8.81 19.92 -3.86
N ALA A 293 7.85 20.40 -3.05
CA ALA A 293 7.50 21.82 -3.00
C ALA A 293 8.70 22.69 -2.59
N GLU A 294 9.48 22.26 -1.60
CA GLU A 294 10.72 22.94 -1.19
C GLU A 294 11.78 22.95 -2.31
N LYS A 295 12.10 21.78 -2.86
CA LYS A 295 13.10 21.64 -3.93
C LYS A 295 12.74 22.38 -5.22
N SER A 296 11.45 22.49 -5.52
CA SER A 296 10.94 23.20 -6.71
C SER A 296 10.86 24.72 -6.52
N GLY A 297 11.40 25.26 -5.41
CA GLY A 297 11.39 26.70 -5.13
C GLY A 297 10.02 27.24 -4.73
N ARG A 298 9.11 26.37 -4.26
CA ARG A 298 7.74 26.70 -3.86
C ARG A 298 7.46 26.39 -2.37
N PRO A 299 8.34 26.78 -1.42
CA PRO A 299 8.18 26.46 0.00
C PRO A 299 6.93 27.10 0.63
N LEU A 300 6.31 28.08 -0.06
CA LEU A 300 5.07 28.72 0.38
C LEU A 300 3.81 27.86 0.15
N LEU A 301 3.93 26.74 -0.58
CA LEU A 301 2.83 25.77 -0.74
C LEU A 301 2.68 24.92 0.53
N LYS A 302 2.32 25.58 1.65
CA LYS A 302 2.05 24.95 2.95
C LYS A 302 0.95 23.88 2.89
N GLU A 303 0.16 23.89 1.82
CA GLU A 303 -0.89 22.90 1.56
C GLU A 303 -0.38 21.60 0.94
N ALA A 304 0.89 21.50 0.50
CA ALA A 304 1.44 20.32 -0.17
C ALA A 304 1.30 19.04 0.67
N TYR A 305 1.65 19.11 1.95
CA TYR A 305 1.48 17.98 2.87
C TYR A 305 0.01 17.55 2.97
N THR A 306 -0.88 18.50 3.24
CA THR A 306 -2.32 18.19 3.40
C THR A 306 -2.96 17.71 2.10
N ALA A 307 -2.56 18.27 0.96
CA ALA A 307 -3.04 17.83 -0.35
C ALA A 307 -2.57 16.41 -0.65
N GLY A 308 -1.32 16.06 -0.36
CA GLY A 308 -0.83 14.69 -0.49
C GLY A 308 -1.50 13.72 0.47
N LEU A 309 -1.82 14.15 1.69
CA LEU A 309 -2.53 13.31 2.66
C LEU A 309 -3.99 13.05 2.25
N LEU A 310 -4.60 13.98 1.51
CA LEU A 310 -6.03 13.94 1.15
C LEU A 310 -6.29 13.50 -0.30
N HIS A 311 -5.28 13.34 -1.15
CA HIS A 311 -5.47 13.11 -2.58
C HIS A 311 -6.38 11.91 -2.89
N ASP A 312 -6.27 10.87 -2.06
CA ASP A 312 -6.92 9.57 -2.24
C ASP A 312 -8.14 9.34 -1.34
N ILE A 313 -8.66 10.37 -0.66
CA ILE A 313 -9.81 10.20 0.25
C ILE A 313 -11.06 9.67 -0.47
N GLY A 314 -11.14 9.86 -1.79
CA GLY A 314 -12.20 9.29 -2.62
C GLY A 314 -12.21 7.77 -2.65
N LYS A 315 -11.05 7.12 -2.47
CA LYS A 315 -10.95 5.66 -2.43
C LYS A 315 -11.76 5.08 -1.26
N VAL A 316 -11.86 5.79 -0.13
CA VAL A 316 -12.68 5.37 1.03
C VAL A 316 -14.17 5.25 0.67
N ILE A 317 -14.67 6.16 -0.17
CA ILE A 317 -16.05 6.16 -0.65
C ILE A 317 -16.26 5.03 -1.64
N LEU A 318 -15.37 4.91 -2.63
CA LEU A 318 -15.50 3.91 -3.67
C LEU A 318 -15.33 2.49 -3.14
N ASP A 319 -14.54 2.32 -2.09
CA ASP A 319 -14.35 1.06 -1.41
C ASP A 319 -15.65 0.47 -0.86
N GLN A 320 -16.59 1.30 -0.41
CA GLN A 320 -17.90 0.84 0.08
C GLN A 320 -18.69 0.08 -1.01
N PHE A 321 -18.40 0.34 -2.29
CA PHE A 321 -19.01 -0.33 -3.42
C PHE A 321 -18.14 -1.47 -3.98
N VAL A 322 -16.81 -1.31 -3.96
CA VAL A 322 -15.88 -2.28 -4.53
C VAL A 322 -15.66 -3.48 -3.59
N SER A 323 -15.45 -3.24 -2.30
CA SER A 323 -15.17 -4.28 -1.29
C SER A 323 -16.23 -5.39 -1.26
N ILE A 324 -17.50 -5.01 -1.47
CA ILE A 324 -18.67 -5.89 -1.43
C ILE A 324 -18.90 -6.59 -2.78
N ARG A 325 -18.67 -5.90 -3.91
CA ARG A 325 -19.17 -6.33 -5.24
C ARG A 325 -18.09 -6.75 -6.22
N SER A 326 -16.84 -6.35 -6.00
CA SER A 326 -15.69 -6.69 -6.85
C SER A 326 -14.41 -6.80 -6.01
N PRO A 327 -14.32 -7.78 -5.08
CA PRO A 327 -13.14 -7.94 -4.21
C PRO A 327 -11.84 -8.21 -4.98
N LEU A 328 -11.92 -8.54 -6.28
CA LEU A 328 -10.80 -8.80 -7.19
C LEU A 328 -10.64 -7.72 -8.27
N PHE A 329 -11.20 -6.53 -8.03
CA PHE A 329 -11.16 -5.41 -8.99
C PHE A 329 -9.74 -5.17 -9.53
N PHE A 330 -8.76 -4.98 -8.64
CA PHE A 330 -7.36 -4.73 -8.99
C PHE A 330 -6.72 -5.83 -9.83
N ARG A 331 -7.02 -7.09 -9.51
CA ARG A 331 -6.54 -8.24 -10.28
C ARG A 331 -7.06 -8.18 -11.72
N SER A 332 -8.31 -7.78 -11.92
CA SER A 332 -8.88 -7.64 -13.26
C SER A 332 -8.25 -6.51 -14.08
N LEU A 333 -7.80 -5.44 -13.42
CA LEU A 333 -7.08 -4.34 -14.05
C LEU A 333 -5.68 -4.74 -14.48
N TYR A 334 -4.97 -5.42 -13.57
CA TYR A 334 -3.61 -5.90 -13.81
C TYR A 334 -3.55 -6.87 -15.00
N GLN A 335 -4.54 -7.76 -15.13
CA GLN A 335 -4.61 -8.71 -16.24
C GLN A 335 -4.95 -8.05 -17.59
N LYS A 336 -5.73 -6.97 -17.58
CA LYS A 336 -6.18 -6.29 -18.81
C LYS A 336 -5.25 -5.15 -19.24
N ASN A 337 -4.27 -4.78 -18.41
CA ASN A 337 -3.40 -3.62 -18.61
C ASN A 337 -4.22 -2.33 -18.87
N GLU A 338 -5.40 -2.24 -18.25
CA GLU A 338 -6.34 -1.12 -18.38
C GLU A 338 -5.92 0.01 -17.42
N ASN A 339 -6.03 1.27 -17.87
CA ASN A 339 -5.75 2.42 -17.01
C ASN A 339 -6.73 2.43 -15.81
N PHE A 340 -6.20 2.63 -14.61
CA PHE A 340 -6.95 2.55 -13.35
C PHE A 340 -8.19 3.46 -13.34
N ILE A 341 -8.00 4.74 -13.67
CA ILE A 341 -9.04 5.77 -13.73
C ILE A 341 -10.14 5.42 -14.73
N ASN A 342 -9.76 4.89 -15.90
CA ASN A 342 -10.73 4.45 -16.90
C ASN A 342 -11.56 3.27 -16.38
N ALA A 343 -10.94 2.39 -15.60
CA ALA A 343 -11.60 1.24 -15.05
C ALA A 343 -12.54 1.60 -13.90
N GLU A 344 -12.16 2.55 -13.04
CA GLU A 344 -13.08 3.16 -12.06
C GLU A 344 -14.28 3.77 -12.77
N LYS A 345 -14.05 4.60 -13.80
CA LYS A 345 -15.14 5.25 -14.53
C LYS A 345 -16.09 4.24 -15.17
N LYS A 346 -15.56 3.16 -15.72
CA LYS A 346 -16.32 2.09 -16.37
C LYS A 346 -17.09 1.22 -15.37
N LEU A 347 -16.48 0.93 -14.22
CA LEU A 347 -17.07 0.08 -13.20
C LEU A 347 -18.07 0.89 -12.36
N LEU A 348 -17.65 2.05 -11.86
CA LEU A 348 -18.34 2.83 -10.83
C LEU A 348 -19.05 4.08 -11.37
N GLY A 349 -18.83 4.47 -12.63
CA GLY A 349 -19.39 5.70 -13.21
C GLY A 349 -18.67 6.99 -12.77
N ILE A 350 -17.79 6.89 -11.77
CA ILE A 350 -17.03 7.98 -11.17
C ILE A 350 -15.61 7.49 -10.84
N THR A 351 -14.66 8.43 -10.83
CA THR A 351 -13.27 8.19 -10.39
C THR A 351 -13.11 8.53 -8.91
N HIS A 352 -12.08 8.01 -8.25
CA HIS A 352 -11.84 8.37 -6.85
C HIS A 352 -11.52 9.88 -6.72
N GLY A 353 -10.83 10.49 -7.68
CA GLY A 353 -10.57 11.93 -7.68
C GLY A 353 -11.88 12.74 -7.71
N GLU A 354 -12.84 12.36 -8.56
CA GLU A 354 -14.16 12.98 -8.61
C GLU A 354 -14.94 12.78 -7.29
N ALA A 355 -14.93 11.56 -6.71
CA ALA A 355 -15.60 11.26 -5.44
C ALA A 355 -14.96 12.04 -4.26
N GLY A 356 -13.63 12.09 -4.21
CA GLY A 356 -12.87 12.85 -3.22
C GLY A 356 -13.13 14.35 -3.32
N ALA A 357 -13.29 14.89 -4.53
CA ALA A 357 -13.64 16.29 -4.73
C ALA A 357 -15.06 16.63 -4.26
N LEU A 358 -16.02 15.70 -4.40
CA LEU A 358 -17.36 15.86 -3.81
C LEU A 358 -17.28 15.90 -2.27
N LEU A 359 -16.49 15.01 -1.68
CA LEU A 359 -16.25 14.99 -0.24
C LEU A 359 -15.57 16.27 0.26
N ALA A 360 -14.53 16.72 -0.43
CA ALA A 360 -13.78 17.93 -0.08
C ALA A 360 -14.69 19.17 -0.06
N ARG A 361 -15.57 19.31 -1.06
CA ARG A 361 -16.57 20.39 -1.09
C ARG A 361 -17.54 20.30 0.08
N LYS A 362 -17.99 19.09 0.42
CA LYS A 362 -18.89 18.88 1.57
C LYS A 362 -18.24 19.23 2.91
N TRP A 363 -16.94 18.96 3.06
CA TRP A 363 -16.16 19.37 4.23
C TRP A 363 -15.77 20.86 4.22
N ASN A 364 -16.23 21.63 3.24
CA ASN A 364 -15.90 23.04 3.05
C ASN A 364 -14.38 23.28 2.96
N PHE A 365 -13.67 22.40 2.25
CA PHE A 365 -12.28 22.66 1.85
C PHE A 365 -12.22 23.70 0.72
N SER A 366 -11.04 24.30 0.54
CA SER A 366 -10.82 25.30 -0.50
C SER A 366 -11.06 24.71 -1.89
N ASP A 367 -11.48 25.56 -2.83
CA ASP A 367 -11.55 25.20 -4.26
C ASP A 367 -10.21 24.65 -4.76
N GLY A 368 -9.11 25.20 -4.23
CA GLY A 368 -7.76 24.79 -4.57
C GLY A 368 -7.46 23.35 -4.17
N LEU A 369 -7.75 22.97 -2.93
CA LEU A 369 -7.57 21.60 -2.45
C LEU A 369 -8.53 20.63 -3.17
N SER A 370 -9.76 21.07 -3.42
CA SER A 370 -10.74 20.29 -4.18
C SER A 370 -10.29 20.03 -5.63
N GLU A 371 -9.66 21.02 -6.28
CA GLU A 371 -9.08 20.88 -7.62
C GLU A 371 -7.93 19.86 -7.63
N VAL A 372 -7.06 19.89 -6.62
CA VAL A 372 -5.94 18.94 -6.49
C VAL A 372 -6.44 17.52 -6.31
N ILE A 373 -7.37 17.29 -5.39
CA ILE A 373 -7.98 15.96 -5.18
C ILE A 373 -8.66 15.49 -6.46
N GLN A 374 -9.33 16.37 -7.21
CA GLN A 374 -10.00 15.96 -8.44
C GLN A 374 -9.04 15.60 -9.58
N LEU A 375 -7.96 16.36 -9.72
CA LEU A 375 -7.14 16.38 -10.95
C LEU A 375 -5.73 15.84 -10.76
N HIS A 376 -5.38 15.27 -9.61
CA HIS A 376 -4.02 14.78 -9.38
C HIS A 376 -3.56 13.73 -10.41
N HIS A 377 -4.44 12.93 -11.03
CA HIS A 377 -4.08 12.05 -12.16
C HIS A 377 -4.15 12.70 -13.56
N THR A 378 -4.69 13.92 -13.67
CA THR A 378 -4.80 14.68 -14.93
C THR A 378 -4.37 16.14 -14.72
N PRO A 379 -3.10 16.36 -14.31
CA PRO A 379 -2.61 17.68 -13.89
C PRO A 379 -2.70 18.73 -15.01
N GLU A 380 -2.73 18.32 -16.28
CA GLU A 380 -2.89 19.20 -17.44
C GLU A 380 -4.23 19.95 -17.47
N LYS A 381 -5.25 19.44 -16.77
CA LYS A 381 -6.58 20.06 -16.69
C LYS A 381 -6.70 21.12 -15.59
N ALA A 382 -5.70 21.22 -14.72
CA ALA A 382 -5.71 22.16 -13.60
C ALA A 382 -5.70 23.62 -14.09
N LYS A 383 -6.48 24.49 -13.44
CA LYS A 383 -6.61 25.90 -13.81
C LYS A 383 -6.08 26.84 -12.74
N LYS A 384 -6.40 26.62 -11.47
CA LYS A 384 -6.06 27.56 -10.38
C LYS A 384 -4.71 27.21 -9.75
N ASN A 385 -4.55 25.95 -9.33
CA ASN A 385 -3.43 25.50 -8.51
C ASN A 385 -2.50 24.54 -9.24
N LYS A 386 -2.18 24.83 -10.51
CA LYS A 386 -1.39 23.94 -11.38
C LYS A 386 -0.17 23.35 -10.67
N ASP A 387 0.68 24.18 -10.09
CA ASP A 387 1.90 23.70 -9.44
C ASP A 387 1.64 22.70 -8.31
N LEU A 388 0.63 22.95 -7.48
CA LEU A 388 0.26 22.02 -6.41
C LEU A 388 -0.30 20.70 -6.98
N VAL A 389 -1.10 20.76 -8.05
CA VAL A 389 -1.60 19.54 -8.73
C VAL A 389 -0.44 18.73 -9.30
N TYR A 390 0.54 19.38 -9.95
CA TYR A 390 1.72 18.72 -10.48
C TYR A 390 2.65 18.16 -9.39
N ILE A 391 2.76 18.83 -8.24
CA ILE A 391 3.51 18.31 -7.08
C ILE A 391 2.87 17.02 -6.57
N ILE A 392 1.54 16.99 -6.39
CA ILE A 392 0.85 15.77 -5.94
C ILE A 392 0.94 14.67 -6.99
N TYR A 393 0.71 14.99 -8.26
CA TYR A 393 0.89 14.04 -9.36
C TYR A 393 2.26 13.37 -9.35
N LEU A 394 3.33 14.17 -9.25
CA LEU A 394 4.70 13.67 -9.26
C LEU A 394 5.01 12.84 -8.01
N SER A 395 4.52 13.28 -6.84
CA SER A 395 4.74 12.58 -5.56
C SER A 395 4.06 11.21 -5.57
N ASP A 396 2.81 11.15 -6.00
CA ASP A 396 2.03 9.93 -6.12
C ASP A 396 2.67 8.94 -7.12
N LEU A 397 3.00 9.42 -8.32
CA LEU A 397 3.66 8.65 -9.37
C LEU A 397 4.96 7.97 -8.91
N LEU A 398 5.77 8.68 -8.14
CA LEU A 398 7.08 8.20 -7.70
C LEU A 398 6.97 7.32 -6.45
N MET A 399 6.05 7.62 -5.53
CA MET A 399 5.74 6.75 -4.39
C MET A 399 5.26 5.37 -4.88
N GLU A 400 4.35 5.35 -5.85
CA GLU A 400 3.82 4.13 -6.48
C GLU A 400 4.93 3.30 -7.15
N LYS A 401 5.88 3.95 -7.86
CA LYS A 401 6.95 3.25 -8.60
C LYS A 401 8.08 2.72 -7.73
N PHE A 402 8.48 3.45 -6.69
CA PHE A 402 9.70 3.18 -5.94
C PHE A 402 9.45 2.67 -4.52
N HIS A 403 8.22 2.76 -4.01
CA HIS A 403 7.83 2.19 -2.72
C HIS A 403 6.79 1.07 -2.92
N VAL A 404 7.26 -0.05 -3.49
CA VAL A 404 6.43 -1.22 -3.84
C VAL A 404 5.88 -1.88 -2.58
N GLY A 405 4.55 -1.90 -2.41
CA GLY A 405 3.89 -2.65 -1.31
C GLY A 405 2.60 -2.02 -0.76
N PHE A 406 2.35 -0.73 -1.01
CA PHE A 406 1.28 0.02 -0.34
C PHE A 406 0.11 0.46 -1.24
N ASP A 407 0.29 0.48 -2.57
CA ASP A 407 -0.78 0.72 -3.55
C ASP A 407 -0.58 -0.11 -4.84
N LEU A 408 -1.63 -0.24 -5.65
CA LEU A 408 -1.79 -1.17 -6.78
C LEU A 408 -1.91 -0.50 -8.14
N GLU A 409 -1.94 0.82 -8.15
CA GLU A 409 -2.04 1.57 -9.38
C GLU A 409 -0.77 1.39 -10.23
N LYS A 410 -0.90 1.65 -11.54
CA LYS A 410 0.26 1.81 -12.43
C LYS A 410 0.08 3.07 -13.25
N MET A 411 0.69 4.15 -12.84
CA MET A 411 0.67 5.40 -13.58
C MET A 411 1.63 5.37 -14.79
N GLN A 412 1.15 5.93 -15.91
CA GLN A 412 1.88 6.01 -17.17
C GLN A 412 2.98 7.07 -17.09
N THR A 413 4.21 6.72 -17.46
CA THR A 413 5.39 7.61 -17.44
C THR A 413 5.43 8.64 -18.57
N GLN A 414 4.47 8.59 -19.50
CA GLN A 414 4.46 9.46 -20.69
C GLN A 414 4.35 10.95 -20.33
N SER A 415 3.86 11.29 -19.14
CA SER A 415 3.72 12.66 -18.62
C SER A 415 4.76 13.04 -17.56
N LEU A 416 5.73 12.17 -17.26
CA LEU A 416 6.77 12.47 -16.24
C LEU A 416 7.64 13.66 -16.66
N GLU A 417 8.05 13.72 -17.92
CA GLU A 417 8.89 14.82 -18.44
C GLU A 417 8.19 16.17 -18.34
N ASN A 418 6.94 16.25 -18.81
CA ASN A 418 6.11 17.45 -18.67
C ASN A 418 5.91 17.87 -17.21
N ALA A 419 5.76 16.90 -16.29
CA ALA A 419 5.59 17.19 -14.88
C ALA A 419 6.86 17.76 -14.23
N LEU A 420 8.03 17.21 -14.58
CA LEU A 420 9.32 17.76 -14.15
C LEU A 420 9.52 19.17 -14.69
N ASP A 421 9.30 19.38 -15.99
CA ASP A 421 9.47 20.68 -16.64
C ASP A 421 8.57 21.76 -16.04
N GLN A 422 7.30 21.44 -15.77
CA GLN A 422 6.35 22.36 -15.13
C GLN A 422 6.81 22.82 -13.74
N LEU A 423 7.49 21.94 -13.00
CA LEU A 423 8.02 22.24 -11.68
C LEU A 423 9.42 22.86 -11.72
N GLY A 424 10.03 22.96 -12.90
CA GLY A 424 11.37 23.51 -13.10
C GLY A 424 12.49 22.50 -12.87
N PHE A 425 12.18 21.21 -12.81
CA PHE A 425 13.15 20.12 -12.77
C PHE A 425 13.49 19.63 -14.18
N LYS A 426 14.67 19.03 -14.31
CA LYS A 426 15.10 18.29 -15.51
C LYS A 426 15.06 16.79 -15.22
N MET A 427 15.05 15.99 -16.27
CA MET A 427 15.23 14.54 -16.15
C MET A 427 16.49 14.12 -15.38
N ALA A 428 17.54 14.96 -15.40
CA ALA A 428 18.77 14.73 -14.64
C ALA A 428 18.59 14.84 -13.11
N ASP A 429 17.54 15.52 -12.64
CA ASP A 429 17.26 15.72 -11.21
C ASP A 429 16.45 14.55 -10.62
N LEU A 430 15.95 13.62 -11.46
CA LEU A 430 15.13 12.49 -11.04
C LEU A 430 15.79 11.60 -9.97
N PRO A 431 17.09 11.24 -10.06
CA PRO A 431 17.74 10.45 -9.01
C PRO A 431 17.69 11.14 -7.64
N GLU A 432 17.93 12.46 -7.59
CA GLU A 432 17.89 13.24 -6.35
C GLU A 432 16.46 13.30 -5.77
N LEU A 433 15.44 13.39 -6.64
CA LEU A 433 14.04 13.33 -6.21
C LEU A 433 13.68 11.95 -5.65
N VAL A 434 14.15 10.86 -6.27
CA VAL A 434 13.92 9.49 -5.78
C VAL A 434 14.60 9.27 -4.44
N ASP A 435 15.81 9.80 -4.23
CA ASP A 435 16.52 9.71 -2.94
C ASP A 435 15.79 10.46 -1.80
N ALA A 436 14.92 11.42 -2.14
CA ALA A 436 14.14 12.15 -1.16
C ALA A 436 12.87 11.40 -0.68
N ILE A 437 12.54 10.25 -1.28
CA ILE A 437 11.40 9.41 -0.89
C ILE A 437 11.60 8.91 0.56
N PRO A 438 10.58 9.03 1.43
CA PRO A 438 10.67 8.64 2.85
C PRO A 438 10.61 7.11 3.06
N ILE A 439 11.58 6.34 2.52
CA ILE A 439 11.56 4.86 2.56
C ILE A 439 11.69 4.31 3.98
N ASN A 440 12.53 4.92 4.83
CA ASN A 440 12.77 4.47 6.21
C ASN A 440 11.72 4.97 7.22
N THR A 441 10.73 5.72 6.75
CA THR A 441 9.74 6.37 7.60
C THR A 441 8.62 5.39 8.00
N PHE A 442 8.50 4.27 7.28
CA PHE A 442 7.50 3.23 7.49
C PHE A 442 8.09 1.90 7.99
N SER A 443 9.42 1.81 8.14
CA SER A 443 10.07 0.67 8.80
C SER A 443 9.89 0.80 10.31
N ASN A 444 9.21 -0.17 10.92
CA ASN A 444 9.23 -0.38 12.36
C ASN A 444 10.63 -0.84 12.78
N ASP A 445 11.59 0.08 12.87
CA ASP A 445 12.83 -0.17 13.60
C ASP A 445 12.51 -0.13 15.11
N ASP A 446 11.91 -1.23 15.59
CA ASP A 446 12.04 -1.69 16.97
C ASP A 446 13.23 -2.68 17.08
N ASP A 447 14.26 -2.54 16.25
CA ASP A 447 15.60 -3.06 16.53
C ASP A 447 16.30 -2.07 17.47
N ILE A 448 15.82 -2.01 18.72
CA ILE A 448 16.62 -1.49 19.81
C ILE A 448 17.74 -2.50 20.05
N LEU A 449 18.91 -2.18 19.51
CA LEU A 449 20.19 -2.57 20.08
C LEU A 449 20.15 -2.35 21.59
N SER A 450 20.15 -3.45 22.35
CA SER A 450 20.70 -3.44 23.69
C SER A 450 21.39 -4.77 24.00
N THR A 451 22.72 -4.73 23.87
CA THR A 451 23.77 -5.53 24.55
C THR A 451 23.76 -7.05 24.44
#